data_AF-A0A2S2PFD5-F1
#
_entry.id   AF-A0A2S2PFD5-F1
#
_cell.length_a   1.000
_cell.length_b   1.000
_cell.length_c   1.000
_cell.angle_alpha   90.00
_cell.angle_beta   90.00
_cell.angle_gamma   90.00
#
_symmetry.space_group_name_H-M   'P 1'
#
loop_
_entity.id
_entity.type
_entity.pdbx_description
1 polymer ?
#
loop_
_entity_poly.entity_id
_entity_poly.type
_entity_poly.pdbx_seq_one_letter_code
_entity_poly.pdbx_strand_id
1 'polypeptide(L)'
;YLPGSWKKITIKDICVKRISGGLSNWLYRVTLLKGNAEPRDVLMRLYGQTHGENAIENIITESVIFTLLSERGLGPKLHGIFPGGRLEEYIPAHCCHFTGTRPWV
;
A
#
# COMPACT_ATOMS: atom_id res chain seq x y z
N TYR A 1 -10.67 9.67 3.42
CA TYR A 1 -9.72 8.61 3.78
C TYR A 1 -8.56 9.12 4.62
N LEU A 2 -7.81 10.14 4.18
CA LEU A 2 -6.80 10.79 5.03
C LEU A 2 -7.34 12.09 5.66
N PRO A 3 -7.15 12.33 6.97
CA PRO A 3 -7.64 13.53 7.65
C PRO A 3 -6.71 14.74 7.48
N GLY A 4 -7.19 15.89 7.96
CA GLY A 4 -6.35 17.09 8.16
C GLY A 4 -5.84 17.72 6.88
N SER A 5 -4.54 18.05 6.89
CA SER A 5 -3.82 18.71 5.79
C SER A 5 -4.01 17.99 4.45
N TRP A 6 -4.33 16.68 4.45
CA TRP A 6 -4.63 15.90 3.25
C TRP A 6 -5.81 16.41 2.41
N LYS A 7 -6.75 17.14 3.01
CA LYS A 7 -7.91 17.72 2.30
C LYS A 7 -7.60 19.00 1.53
N LYS A 8 -6.50 19.69 1.86
CA LYS A 8 -6.15 21.02 1.31
C LYS A 8 -4.98 20.96 0.32
N ILE A 9 -4.50 19.76 0.01
CA ILE A 9 -3.31 19.56 -0.83
C ILE A 9 -3.67 19.72 -2.31
N THR A 10 -2.77 20.30 -3.09
CA THR A 10 -2.86 20.28 -4.57
C THR A 10 -1.92 19.23 -5.16
N ILE A 11 -2.10 18.90 -6.44
CA ILE A 11 -1.24 17.93 -7.16
C ILE A 11 0.25 18.32 -7.07
N LYS A 12 0.58 19.61 -7.00
CA LYS A 12 1.95 20.13 -6.92
C LYS A 12 2.63 19.86 -5.57
N ASP A 13 1.85 19.61 -4.53
CA ASP A 13 2.35 19.41 -3.17
C ASP A 13 2.58 17.93 -2.85
N ILE A 14 2.38 17.03 -3.81
CA ILE A 14 2.49 15.57 -3.64
C ILE A 14 3.53 15.01 -4.62
N CYS A 15 4.35 14.07 -4.15
CA CYS A 15 5.21 13.26 -4.98
C CYS A 15 4.68 11.82 -5.00
N VAL A 16 4.49 11.28 -6.20
CA VAL A 16 4.06 9.88 -6.40
C VAL A 16 5.21 9.10 -7.02
N LYS A 17 5.64 8.03 -6.37
CA LYS A 17 6.68 7.12 -6.86
C LYS A 17 6.14 5.71 -6.97
N ARG A 18 6.24 5.11 -8.16
CA ARG A 18 5.92 3.69 -8.35
C ARG A 18 6.95 2.84 -7.61
N ILE A 19 6.49 1.90 -6.81
CA ILE A 19 7.31 0.87 -6.19
C ILE A 19 7.19 -0.38 -7.05
N SER A 20 8.33 -0.94 -7.45
CA SER A 20 8.38 -2.26 -8.06
C SER A 20 7.94 -3.30 -7.03
N GLY A 21 6.76 -3.88 -7.25
CA GLY A 21 6.19 -4.99 -6.49
C GLY A 21 5.73 -6.10 -7.42
N GLY A 22 5.32 -7.23 -6.85
CA GLY A 22 4.91 -8.44 -7.58
C GLY A 22 3.87 -8.22 -8.69
N LEU A 23 3.63 -9.26 -9.48
CA LEU A 23 2.98 -9.19 -10.80
C LEU A 23 1.56 -8.59 -10.83
N SER A 24 0.81 -8.64 -9.73
CA SER A 24 -0.64 -8.36 -9.72
C SER A 24 -1.07 -7.05 -9.06
N ASN A 25 -0.17 -6.36 -8.36
CA ASN A 25 -0.52 -5.18 -7.55
C ASN A 25 0.28 -3.95 -7.99
N TRP A 26 -0.41 -2.83 -8.18
CA TRP A 26 0.24 -1.57 -8.52
C TRP A 26 0.46 -0.79 -7.22
N LEU A 27 1.73 -0.57 -6.88
CA LEU A 27 2.16 0.07 -5.64
C LEU A 27 2.71 1.45 -5.91
N TYR A 28 2.18 2.44 -5.20
CA TYR A 28 2.62 3.81 -5.28
C TYR A 28 2.88 4.36 -3.89
N ARG A 29 4.11 4.82 -3.64
CA ARG A 29 4.39 5.69 -2.50
C ARG A 29 3.91 7.08 -2.83
N VAL A 30 3.05 7.62 -1.99
CA VAL A 30 2.53 8.98 -2.08
C VAL A 30 3.09 9.76 -0.90
N THR A 31 3.91 10.77 -1.20
CA THR A 31 4.63 11.59 -0.22
C THR A 31 4.14 13.02 -0.27
N LEU A 32 3.81 13.59 0.88
CA LEU A 32 3.52 15.00 1.00
C LEU A 32 4.80 15.85 1.02
N LEU A 33 4.95 16.72 0.02
CA LEU A 33 6.09 17.62 -0.12
C LEU A 33 5.95 18.86 0.77
N LYS A 34 4.72 19.35 0.97
CA LYS A 34 4.43 20.58 1.69
C LYS A 34 3.24 20.42 2.64
N GLY A 35 3.37 21.00 3.84
CA GLY A 35 2.36 20.95 4.89
C GLY A 35 2.68 19.94 5.99
N ASN A 36 2.09 20.16 7.17
CA ASN A 36 2.27 19.28 8.33
C ASN A 36 1.09 18.30 8.40
N ALA A 37 1.18 17.21 7.64
CA ALA A 37 0.17 16.14 7.66
C ALA A 37 0.75 14.88 8.27
N GLU A 38 -0.05 14.20 9.07
CA GLU A 38 0.24 12.86 9.58
C GLU A 38 -0.80 11.87 9.02
N PRO A 39 -0.37 10.76 8.40
CA PRO A 39 1.02 10.43 8.01
C PRO A 39 1.53 11.34 6.88
N ARG A 40 2.84 11.50 6.74
CA ARG A 40 3.47 12.26 5.64
C ARG A 40 3.67 11.41 4.38
N ASP A 41 3.85 10.11 4.58
CA ASP A 41 4.03 9.10 3.56
C ASP A 41 2.93 8.05 3.69
N VAL A 42 2.31 7.70 2.57
CA VAL A 42 1.35 6.58 2.50
C VAL A 42 1.66 5.69 1.31
N LEU A 43 1.29 4.43 1.43
CA LEU A 43 1.34 3.46 0.36
C LEU A 43 -0.06 3.31 -0.24
N MET A 44 -0.21 3.66 -1.51
CA MET A 44 -1.41 3.37 -2.28
C MET A 44 -1.22 2.03 -3.00
N ARG A 45 -2.09 1.07 -2.68
CA ARG A 45 -2.17 -0.22 -3.38
C ARG A 45 -3.43 -0.24 -4.22
N LEU A 46 -3.26 -0.47 -5.52
CA LEU A 46 -4.36 -0.71 -6.44
C LEU A 46 -4.38 -2.20 -6.81
N TYR A 47 -5.57 -2.79 -6.74
CA TYR A 47 -5.81 -4.17 -7.14
C TYR A 47 -5.89 -4.22 -8.67
N GLY A 48 -5.09 -5.09 -9.29
CA GLY A 48 -5.20 -5.37 -10.73
C GLY A 48 -6.49 -6.14 -11.06
N GLN A 49 -6.77 -6.33 -12.35
CA GLN A 49 -7.91 -7.15 -12.78
C GLN A 49 -7.68 -8.62 -12.42
N THR A 50 -8.24 -9.04 -11.29
CA THR A 50 -8.43 -10.45 -10.95
C THR A 50 -9.50 -11.02 -11.86
N HIS A 51 -9.11 -11.74 -12.91
CA HIS A 51 -10.04 -12.48 -13.77
C HIS A 51 -10.45 -13.78 -13.06
N GLY A 52 -11.73 -13.93 -12.72
CA GLY A 52 -12.29 -15.17 -12.17
C GLY A 52 -13.62 -14.95 -11.44
N GLU A 53 -14.46 -16.00 -11.38
CA GLU A 53 -15.78 -15.97 -10.72
C GLU A 53 -15.68 -15.56 -9.23
N ASN A 54 -14.55 -15.85 -8.57
CA ASN A 54 -14.33 -15.56 -7.14
C ASN A 54 -13.53 -14.27 -6.88
N ALA A 55 -13.33 -13.42 -7.89
CA ALA A 55 -12.53 -12.20 -7.79
C ALA A 55 -13.02 -11.28 -6.66
N ILE A 56 -14.34 -11.10 -6.56
CA ILE A 56 -14.97 -10.22 -5.57
C ILE A 56 -14.82 -10.79 -4.16
N GLU A 57 -15.05 -12.09 -3.98
CA GLU A 57 -14.93 -12.77 -2.69
C GLU A 57 -13.50 -12.73 -2.15
N ASN A 58 -12.51 -12.91 -3.03
CA ASN A 58 -11.10 -12.80 -2.68
C ASN A 58 -10.75 -11.39 -2.18
N ILE A 59 -11.20 -10.33 -2.87
CA ILE A 59 -10.96 -8.95 -2.47
C ILE A 59 -11.59 -8.65 -1.10
N ILE A 60 -12.81 -9.14 -0.86
CA ILE A 60 -13.49 -8.97 0.44
C ILE A 60 -12.70 -9.67 1.53
N THR A 61 -12.34 -10.93 1.32
CA THR A 61 -11.60 -11.75 2.29
C THR A 61 -10.24 -11.14 2.61
N GLU A 62 -9.49 -10.72 1.60
CA GLU A 62 -8.21 -10.02 1.78
C GLU A 62 -8.39 -8.70 2.57
N SER A 63 -9.46 -7.96 2.30
CA SER A 63 -9.74 -6.70 2.99
C SER A 63 -10.04 -6.93 4.48
N VAL A 64 -10.80 -7.97 4.82
CA VAL A 64 -11.09 -8.35 6.21
C VAL A 64 -9.82 -8.79 6.92
N ILE A 65 -9.03 -9.68 6.31
CA ILE A 65 -7.75 -10.14 6.87
C ILE A 65 -6.82 -8.96 7.11
N PHE A 66 -6.65 -8.08 6.12
CA PHE A 66 -5.76 -6.92 6.24
C PHE A 66 -6.20 -5.98 7.37
N THR A 67 -7.51 -5.72 7.47
CA THR A 67 -8.09 -4.89 8.52
C THR A 67 -7.78 -5.48 9.90
N LEU A 68 -8.03 -6.79 10.10
CA LEU A 68 -7.74 -7.47 11.36
C LEU A 68 -6.25 -7.43 11.75
N LEU A 69 -5.35 -7.61 10.77
CA LEU A 69 -3.91 -7.53 11.01
C LEU A 69 -3.48 -6.12 11.39
N SER A 70 -4.02 -5.10 10.70
CA SER A 70 -3.74 -3.70 11.01
C SER A 70 -4.22 -3.32 12.41
N GLU A 71 -5.41 -3.75 12.82
CA GLU A 71 -5.97 -3.40 14.14
C GLU A 71 -5.17 -4.02 15.30
N ARG A 72 -4.57 -5.19 15.06
CA ARG A 72 -3.72 -5.88 16.05
C ARG A 72 -2.26 -5.45 16.01
N GLY A 73 -1.88 -4.51 15.13
CA GLY A 73 -0.48 -4.10 14.95
C GLY A 73 0.41 -5.20 14.37
N LEU A 74 -0.18 -6.18 13.67
CA LEU A 74 0.52 -7.30 13.02
C LEU A 74 0.82 -7.01 11.53
N GLY A 75 0.61 -5.78 11.09
CA GLY A 75 0.85 -5.33 9.74
C GLY A 75 0.84 -3.80 9.63
N PRO A 76 1.03 -3.26 8.42
CA PRO A 76 0.96 -1.82 8.18
C PRO A 76 -0.40 -1.26 8.59
N LYS A 77 -0.43 -0.04 9.13
CA LYS A 77 -1.68 0.62 9.49
C LYS A 77 -2.56 0.85 8.25
N LEU A 78 -3.83 0.46 8.32
CA LEU A 78 -4.83 0.76 7.31
C LEU A 78 -5.34 2.20 7.48
N HIS A 79 -5.21 3.01 6.45
CA HIS A 79 -5.72 4.39 6.43
C HIS A 79 -7.06 4.52 5.70
N GLY A 80 -7.36 3.62 4.75
CA GLY A 80 -8.65 3.62 4.08
C GLY A 80 -8.75 2.57 2.98
N ILE A 81 -9.98 2.14 2.72
CA ILE A 81 -10.33 1.21 1.64
C ILE A 81 -11.27 1.94 0.67
N PHE A 82 -11.09 1.70 -0.63
CA PHE A 82 -11.93 2.24 -1.68
C PHE A 82 -12.09 1.21 -2.82
N PRO A 83 -13.08 1.36 -3.71
CA PRO A 83 -13.23 0.46 -4.85
C PRO A 83 -11.95 0.41 -5.69
N GLY A 84 -11.35 -0.78 -5.82
CA GLY A 84 -10.12 -0.97 -6.59
C GLY A 84 -8.81 -0.77 -5.82
N GLY A 85 -8.83 -0.49 -4.52
CA GLY A 85 -7.58 -0.37 -3.76
C GLY A 85 -7.70 0.01 -2.30
N ARG A 86 -6.55 0.30 -1.69
CA ARG A 86 -6.43 0.74 -0.30
C ARG A 86 -5.23 1.65 -0.07
N LEU A 87 -5.32 2.44 0.99
CA LEU A 87 -4.24 3.26 1.53
C LEU A 87 -3.71 2.60 2.81
N GLU A 88 -2.41 2.33 2.81
CA GLU A 88 -1.69 1.67 3.89
C GLU A 88 -0.57 2.60 4.39
N GLU A 89 -0.08 2.33 5.59
CA GLU A 89 1.17 2.88 6.07
C GLU A 89 2.32 2.46 5.15
N TYR A 90 3.16 3.43 4.80
CA TYR A 90 4.38 3.14 4.08
C TYR A 90 5.47 2.71 5.04
N ILE A 91 5.89 1.44 4.95
CA ILE A 91 7.04 0.92 5.69
C ILE A 91 8.29 1.04 4.78
N PRO A 92 9.31 1.83 5.16
CA PRO A 92 10.56 1.87 4.43
C PRO A 92 11.32 0.56 4.65
N ALA A 93 11.17 -0.37 3.71
CA ALA A 93 11.86 -1.66 3.74
C ALA A 93 12.51 -1.96 2.38
N HIS A 94 13.63 -2.68 2.44
CA HIS A 94 14.26 -3.28 1.27
C HIS A 94 13.82 -4.74 1.19
N CYS A 95 13.34 -5.19 0.03
CA CYS A 95 13.07 -6.61 -0.17
C CYS A 95 14.37 -7.40 0.06
N CYS A 96 14.29 -8.48 0.82
CA CYS A 96 15.41 -9.40 0.96
C CYS A 96 15.77 -9.94 -0.43
N HIS A 97 16.96 -9.58 -0.92
CA HIS A 97 17.46 -10.11 -2.17
C HIS A 97 17.85 -11.57 -1.95
N PHE A 98 17.26 -12.50 -2.70
CA PHE A 98 17.68 -13.89 -2.67
C PHE A 98 19.01 -14.01 -3.44
N THR A 99 20.13 -13.79 -2.76
CA THR A 99 21.45 -14.15 -3.29
C THR A 99 21.63 -15.66 -3.15
N GLY A 100 21.07 -16.42 -4.09
CA GLY A 100 21.34 -17.84 -4.21
C GLY A 100 22.76 -18.08 -4.70
N THR A 101 23.76 -18.03 -3.81
CA THR A 101 25.09 -18.64 -4.00
C THR A 101 25.63 -19.15 -2.67
N ARG A 102 25.32 -20.40 -2.36
CA ARG A 102 26.28 -21.30 -1.72
C ARG A 102 26.38 -22.53 -2.61
N PRO A 103 27.45 -22.69 -3.41
CA PRO A 103 27.80 -24.02 -3.86
C PRO A 103 28.21 -24.79 -2.61
N TRP A 104 27.43 -25.81 -2.27
CA TRP A 104 27.99 -26.96 -1.58
C TRP A 104 28.88 -27.69 -2.59
N VAL A 105 29.99 -28.22 -2.07
CA VAL A 105 31.08 -28.98 -2.71
C VAL A 105 32.19 -28.15 -3.37
#